data_AF-A0AAF1A3V7-F1
#
_entry.id   AF-A0AAF1A3V7-F1
#
_cell.length_a   1.000
_cell.length_b   1.000
_cell.length_c   1.000
_cell.angle_alpha   90.00
_cell.angle_beta   90.00
_cell.angle_gamma   90.00
#
_symmetry.space_group_name_H-M   'P 1'
#
loop_
_entity.id
_entity.type
_entity.pdbx_description
1 polymer ?
#
loop_
_entity_poly.entity_id
_entity_poly.type
_entity_poly.pdbx_seq_one_letter_code
_entity_poly.pdbx_strand_id
1 'polypeptide(L)'
;MTTRNVEVAEYASSEFEQLGKLIALKCGGLTLAIVATAGVVSKSGKTLNVWRSVVENVSLAVSTDLEVQCMTVLALSYHHLPRHLKPCFLYFAIFPEDEVIFVDKLMEL
;
A
#
# COMPACT_ATOMS: atom_id res chain seq x y z
N MET A 1 -40.07 13.21 -18.88
CA MET A 1 -39.56 11.84 -18.63
C MET A 1 -38.18 11.71 -19.27
N THR A 2 -37.11 12.16 -18.61
CA THR A 2 -35.71 11.95 -19.09
C THR A 2 -34.64 12.13 -18.01
N THR A 3 -34.99 12.52 -16.79
CA THR A 3 -34.02 12.86 -15.73
C THR A 3 -33.40 11.66 -15.00
N ARG A 4 -33.97 10.45 -15.10
CA ARG A 4 -33.51 9.28 -14.34
C ARG A 4 -32.20 8.65 -14.83
N ASN A 5 -31.80 8.90 -16.07
CA ASN A 5 -30.60 8.28 -16.66
C ASN A 5 -29.30 9.07 -16.44
N VAL A 6 -29.41 10.37 -16.12
CA VAL A 6 -28.24 11.24 -15.89
C VAL A 6 -27.74 11.09 -14.45
N GLU A 7 -28.65 11.10 -13.45
CA GLU A 7 -28.29 10.93 -12.03
C GLU A 7 -27.65 9.57 -11.72
N VAL A 8 -28.11 8.49 -12.36
CA VAL A 8 -27.58 7.13 -12.13
C VAL A 8 -26.16 6.98 -12.69
N ALA A 9 -25.83 7.66 -13.79
CA ALA A 9 -24.50 7.65 -14.38
C ALA A 9 -23.50 8.45 -13.53
N GLU A 10 -23.95 9.56 -12.94
CA GLU A 10 -23.13 10.44 -12.09
C GLU A 10 -22.81 9.80 -10.73
N TYR A 11 -23.78 9.11 -10.12
CA TYR A 11 -23.59 8.39 -8.86
C TYR A 11 -22.66 7.17 -9.01
N ALA A 12 -22.81 6.41 -10.10
CA ALA A 12 -21.94 5.27 -10.39
C ALA A 12 -20.48 5.72 -10.64
N SER A 13 -20.26 6.87 -11.28
CA SER A 13 -18.92 7.43 -11.51
C SER A 13 -18.21 7.77 -10.20
N SER A 14 -18.94 8.31 -9.21
CA SER A 14 -18.40 8.64 -7.89
C SER A 14 -17.95 7.40 -7.11
N GLU A 15 -18.71 6.30 -7.15
CA GLU A 15 -18.32 5.06 -6.44
C GLU A 15 -17.07 4.41 -7.04
N PHE A 16 -16.93 4.37 -8.39
CA PHE A 16 -15.71 3.83 -9.01
C PHE A 16 -14.48 4.67 -8.69
N GLU A 17 -14.61 5.99 -8.62
CA GLU A 17 -13.53 6.88 -8.22
C GLU A 17 -13.09 6.62 -6.76
N GLN A 18 -14.06 6.46 -5.86
CA GLN A 18 -13.78 6.12 -4.46
C GLN A 18 -13.09 4.76 -4.32
N LEU A 19 -13.58 3.74 -5.03
CA LEU A 19 -12.94 2.42 -5.06
C LEU A 19 -11.54 2.47 -5.69
N GLY A 20 -11.35 3.23 -6.77
CA GLY A 20 -10.04 3.42 -7.39
C GLY A 20 -9.03 4.06 -6.44
N LYS A 21 -9.44 5.10 -5.70
CA LYS A 21 -8.61 5.72 -4.64
C LYS A 21 -8.30 4.73 -3.53
N LEU A 22 -9.26 3.91 -3.13
CA LEU A 22 -9.06 2.90 -2.09
C LEU A 22 -8.09 1.79 -2.54
N ILE A 23 -8.19 1.33 -3.80
CA ILE A 23 -7.24 0.37 -4.38
C ILE A 23 -5.83 0.96 -4.39
N ALA A 24 -5.67 2.21 -4.85
CA ALA A 24 -4.38 2.87 -4.89
C ALA A 24 -3.77 3.03 -3.49
N LEU A 25 -4.60 3.38 -2.49
CA LEU A 25 -4.19 3.46 -1.09
C LEU A 25 -3.73 2.09 -0.56
N LYS A 26 -4.49 1.02 -0.85
CA LYS A 26 -4.15 -0.35 -0.43
C LYS A 26 -2.90 -0.91 -1.11
N CYS A 27 -2.49 -0.37 -2.25
CA CYS A 27 -1.23 -0.72 -2.91
C CYS A 27 0.01 -0.14 -2.20
N GLY A 28 -0.14 0.73 -1.20
CA GLY A 28 0.97 1.21 -0.37
C GLY A 28 2.07 1.97 -1.12
N GLY A 29 1.74 2.59 -2.26
CA GLY A 29 2.72 3.31 -3.10
C GLY A 29 3.60 2.41 -3.98
N LEU A 30 3.39 1.09 -3.96
CA LEU A 30 4.18 0.17 -4.76
C LEU A 30 3.76 0.22 -6.23
N THR A 31 4.67 0.69 -7.10
CA THR A 31 4.41 0.86 -8.53
C THR A 31 3.92 -0.42 -9.19
N LEU A 32 4.49 -1.58 -8.84
CA LEU A 32 4.10 -2.87 -9.43
C LEU A 32 2.67 -3.26 -9.04
N ALA A 33 2.28 -3.08 -7.78
CA ALA A 33 0.92 -3.37 -7.30
C ALA A 33 -0.11 -2.47 -7.99
N ILE A 34 0.19 -1.18 -8.13
CA ILE A 34 -0.68 -0.21 -8.82
C ILE A 34 -0.88 -0.60 -10.29
N VAL A 35 0.20 -0.91 -11.02
CA VAL A 35 0.13 -1.26 -12.44
C VAL A 35 -0.63 -2.59 -12.65
N ALA A 36 -0.36 -3.59 -11.83
CA ALA A 36 -1.04 -4.89 -11.92
C ALA A 36 -2.54 -4.77 -11.65
N THR A 37 -2.92 -4.06 -10.58
CA THR A 37 -4.32 -3.86 -10.22
C THR A 37 -5.07 -3.00 -11.23
N ALA A 38 -4.45 -1.93 -11.75
CA ALA A 38 -5.02 -1.14 -12.83
C ALA A 38 -5.31 -2.00 -14.08
N GLY A 39 -4.41 -2.93 -14.42
CA GLY A 39 -4.62 -3.86 -15.55
C GLY A 39 -5.72 -4.90 -15.31
N VAL A 40 -5.95 -5.34 -14.07
CA VAL A 40 -7.07 -6.21 -13.71
C VAL A 40 -8.39 -5.43 -13.80
N VAL A 41 -8.41 -4.25 -13.20
CA VAL A 41 -9.57 -3.36 -13.13
C VAL A 41 -9.99 -2.87 -14.53
N SER A 42 -9.04 -2.55 -15.41
CA SER A 42 -9.33 -2.13 -16.79
C SER A 42 -10.07 -3.20 -17.60
N LYS A 43 -9.84 -4.49 -17.28
CA LYS A 43 -10.54 -5.62 -17.93
C LYS A 43 -11.90 -5.93 -17.30
N SER A 44 -12.19 -5.37 -16.13
CA SER A 44 -13.36 -5.71 -15.30
C SER A 44 -14.62 -4.87 -15.62
N GLY A 45 -14.49 -3.79 -16.40
CA GLY A 45 -15.61 -2.92 -16.78
C GLY A 45 -16.27 -2.18 -15.60
N LYS A 46 -17.52 -1.73 -15.80
CA LYS A 46 -18.32 -0.97 -14.81
C LYS A 46 -19.08 -1.89 -13.82
N THR A 47 -18.40 -2.89 -13.26
CA THR A 47 -19.02 -3.82 -12.30
C THR A 47 -18.50 -3.54 -10.89
N LEU A 48 -19.29 -2.84 -10.08
CA LEU A 48 -18.91 -2.43 -8.72
C LEU A 48 -18.49 -3.61 -7.82
N ASN A 49 -19.16 -4.75 -7.93
CA ASN A 49 -18.82 -5.94 -7.13
C ASN A 49 -17.41 -6.47 -7.44
N VAL A 50 -16.97 -6.38 -8.70
CA VAL A 50 -15.62 -6.81 -9.08
C VAL A 50 -14.58 -5.87 -8.49
N TRP A 51 -14.82 -4.55 -8.54
CA TRP A 51 -13.93 -3.57 -7.94
C TRP A 51 -13.83 -3.72 -6.41
N ARG A 52 -14.93 -4.00 -5.71
CA ARG A 52 -14.92 -4.32 -4.28
C ARG A 52 -14.10 -5.57 -3.98
N SER A 53 -14.27 -6.63 -4.76
CA SER A 53 -13.47 -7.85 -4.61
C SER A 53 -11.98 -7.60 -4.89
N VAL A 54 -11.64 -6.75 -5.87
CA VAL A 54 -10.24 -6.35 -6.11
C VAL A 54 -9.66 -5.63 -4.89
N VAL A 55 -10.40 -4.70 -4.25
CA VAL A 55 -9.94 -4.04 -3.02
C VAL A 55 -9.59 -5.06 -1.93
N GLU A 56 -10.46 -6.04 -1.69
CA GLU A 56 -10.24 -7.08 -0.68
C GLU A 56 -9.01 -7.94 -1.01
N ASN A 57 -8.91 -8.41 -2.25
CA ASN A 57 -7.81 -9.26 -2.71
C ASN A 57 -6.46 -8.53 -2.69
N VAL A 58 -6.43 -7.25 -3.05
CA VAL A 58 -5.22 -6.41 -2.95
C VAL A 58 -4.79 -6.27 -1.50
N SER A 59 -5.74 -6.04 -0.59
CA SER A 59 -5.43 -5.92 0.83
C SER A 59 -4.81 -7.20 1.39
N LEU A 60 -5.24 -8.39 0.94
CA LEU A 60 -4.69 -9.68 1.34
C LEU A 60 -3.32 -9.96 0.71
N ALA A 61 -3.18 -9.74 -0.59
CA ALA A 61 -1.94 -10.03 -1.32
C ALA A 61 -0.81 -9.08 -0.91
N VAL A 62 -1.12 -7.79 -0.74
CA VAL A 62 -0.12 -6.80 -0.31
C VAL A 62 0.28 -7.04 1.14
N SER A 63 -0.62 -7.42 2.05
CA SER A 63 -0.20 -7.61 3.45
C SER A 63 0.79 -8.76 3.61
N THR A 64 0.52 -9.92 3.00
CA THR A 64 1.26 -11.14 3.35
C THR A 64 2.53 -11.31 2.53
N ASP A 65 2.48 -11.04 1.22
CA ASP A 65 3.67 -11.19 0.37
C ASP A 65 4.64 -10.01 0.51
N LEU A 66 4.15 -8.81 0.82
CA LEU A 66 5.01 -7.64 0.96
C LEU A 66 5.77 -7.68 2.27
N GLU A 67 5.16 -8.09 3.39
CA GLU A 67 5.86 -8.20 4.67
C GLU A 67 7.05 -9.17 4.55
N VAL A 68 6.84 -10.33 3.92
CA VAL A 68 7.89 -11.32 3.66
C VAL A 68 8.97 -10.76 2.73
N GLN A 69 8.59 -10.07 1.65
CA GLN A 69 9.55 -9.45 0.73
C GLN A 69 10.35 -8.32 1.38
N CYS A 70 9.69 -7.44 2.14
CA CYS A 70 10.32 -6.36 2.89
C CYS A 70 11.29 -6.93 3.92
N MET A 71 10.88 -7.93 4.71
CA MET A 71 11.76 -8.60 5.66
C MET A 71 12.96 -9.25 4.97
N THR A 72 12.77 -9.84 3.78
CA THR A 72 13.87 -10.42 3.00
C THR A 72 14.88 -9.34 2.58
N VAL A 73 14.40 -8.20 2.07
CA VAL A 73 15.25 -7.07 1.66
C VAL A 73 15.96 -6.44 2.87
N LEU A 74 15.26 -6.27 3.99
CA LEU A 74 15.84 -5.75 5.23
C LEU A 74 16.91 -6.69 5.79
N ALA A 75 16.66 -7.99 5.80
CA ALA A 75 17.64 -8.99 6.22
C ALA A 75 18.90 -8.94 5.35
N LEU A 76 18.75 -8.90 4.02
CA LEU A 76 19.88 -8.75 3.10
C LEU A 76 20.64 -7.44 3.34
N SER A 77 19.92 -6.33 3.54
CA SER A 77 20.53 -5.02 3.81
C SER A 77 21.32 -5.05 5.12
N TYR A 78 20.76 -5.64 6.18
CA TYR A 78 21.44 -5.84 7.46
C TYR A 78 22.68 -6.73 7.35
N HIS A 79 22.63 -7.78 6.52
CA HIS A 79 23.79 -8.65 6.28
C HIS A 79 24.97 -7.88 5.68
N HIS A 80 24.71 -7.01 4.69
CA HIS A 80 25.71 -6.21 3.98
C HIS A 80 26.16 -4.97 4.75
N LEU A 81 25.50 -4.62 5.86
CA LEU A 81 25.86 -3.47 6.67
C LEU A 81 27.24 -3.63 7.32
N PRO A 82 28.10 -2.59 7.36
CA PRO A 82 29.34 -2.59 8.12
C PRO A 82 29.13 -2.99 9.59
N ARG A 83 30.08 -3.73 10.18
CA ARG A 83 29.94 -4.29 11.54
C ARG A 83 29.57 -3.25 12.60
N HIS A 84 30.10 -2.04 12.52
CA HIS A 84 29.86 -0.98 13.50
C HIS A 84 28.47 -0.34 13.37
N LEU A 85 27.79 -0.48 12.22
CA LEU A 85 26.45 0.08 12.00
C LEU A 85 25.33 -0.90 12.35
N LYS A 86 25.62 -2.20 12.47
CA LYS A 86 24.60 -3.21 12.83
C LYS A 86 23.94 -2.92 14.18
N PRO A 87 24.68 -2.57 15.26
CA PRO A 87 24.06 -2.16 16.52
C PRO A 87 23.21 -0.90 16.38
N CYS A 88 23.67 0.11 15.63
CA CYS A 88 22.92 1.34 15.38
C CYS A 88 21.58 1.06 14.69
N PHE A 89 21.57 0.15 13.70
CA PHE A 89 20.34 -0.26 13.02
C PHE A 89 19.36 -0.95 13.97
N LEU A 90 19.86 -1.87 14.82
CA LEU A 90 19.02 -2.58 15.78
C LEU A 90 18.48 -1.68 16.90
N TYR A 91 19.18 -0.58 17.21
CA TYR A 91 18.73 0.38 18.23
C TYR A 91 17.35 0.97 17.91
N PHE A 92 17.02 1.13 16.62
CA PHE A 92 15.71 1.61 16.20
C PHE A 92 14.55 0.70 16.62
N ALA A 93 14.79 -0.59 16.90
CA ALA A 93 13.75 -1.52 17.33
C ALA A 93 13.21 -1.25 18.75
N ILE A 94 13.83 -0.33 19.50
CA ILE A 94 13.39 0.09 20.84
C ILE A 94 12.26 1.13 20.74
N PHE A 95 12.19 1.86 19.63
CA PHE A 95 11.17 2.89 19.43
C PHE A 95 9.84 2.25 19.00
N PRO A 96 8.69 2.76 19.49
CA PRO A 96 7.38 2.46 18.96
C PRO A 96 7.30 2.64 17.44
N GLU A 97 6.45 1.82 16.81
CA GLU A 97 6.09 1.98 15.41
C GLU A 97 5.50 3.37 15.16
N ASP A 98 5.86 3.96 14.01
CA ASP A 98 5.43 5.30 13.57
C ASP A 98 5.83 6.48 14.49
N GLU A 99 6.79 6.30 15.40
CA GLU A 99 7.32 7.41 16.21
C GLU A 99 8.31 8.29 15.43
N VAL A 100 8.20 9.62 15.62
CA VAL A 100 9.17 10.58 15.11
C VAL A 100 10.42 10.57 15.99
N ILE A 101 11.53 10.09 15.43
CA ILE A 101 12.83 10.05 16.12
C ILE A 101 13.64 11.30 15.77
N PHE A 102 14.00 12.08 16.79
CA PHE A 102 14.86 13.25 16.63
C PHE A 102 16.34 12.85 16.59
N VAL A 103 17.03 13.20 15.51
CA VAL A 103 18.45 12.83 15.28
C VAL A 103 19.35 13.34 16.40
N ASP A 104 19.13 14.57 16.88
CA ASP A 104 19.96 15.17 17.93
C ASP A 104 19.91 14.33 19.22
N LYS A 105 18.72 13.86 19.60
CA LYS A 105 18.52 12.98 20.76
C LYS A 105 19.13 11.60 20.53
N LEU A 106 19.10 11.09 19.29
CA LEU A 106 19.64 9.79 18.93
C LEU A 106 21.18 9.77 19.00
N MET A 107 21.84 10.88 18.68
CA MET A 107 23.31 10.98 18.71
C MET A 107 23.89 11.23 20.10
N GLU A 108 23.07 11.62 21.08
CA GLU A 108 23.47 11.83 22.48
C GLU A 108 23.46 10.54 23.32
N LEU A 109 23.02 9.42 22.74
CA LEU A 109 22.90 8.09 23.37
C LEU A 109 24.13 7.20 23.10
#